data_AF-A0A1G4MGU5-F1
#
_entry.id   AF-A0A1G4MGU5-F1
#
_cell.length_a   1.000
_cell.length_b   1.000
_cell.length_c   1.000
_cell.angle_alpha   90.00
_cell.angle_beta   90.00
_cell.angle_gamma   90.00
#
_symmetry.space_group_name_H-M   'P 1'
#
loop_
_entity.id
_entity.type
_entity.pdbx_description
1 polymer ?
#
loop_
_entity_poly.entity_id
_entity_poly.type
_entity_poly.pdbx_seq_one_letter_code
_entity_poly.pdbx_strand_id
1 'polypeptide(L)'
;MAFEDKQKKPLRSCVRCRKNKTKCDSICMRPGPCTPCSRKGVECVLDYVAPPQRSKELRVLCDSVDYVRESLDMLCQSYDKLLKEVGELPSPVKNVKCSSTKVLKIAENSFVVISLDDYGLKVNDFKIGKESVESAFRDFRRVLSNVLVLYGRWESGVEKGFVEGVHDEFLAQYRFDSLFRSNQLLVLLCILNFYFDVPGLDYLLLFDNVVDDYCTLAVDDYGSGRSFTRKSLAKVVVGTVPTSLSTEFHSELFVKRFTLYLFFHVVFYGPAHFLDSFLYKYIKTLENLRKKINFDRNWEVRWVNFYIRLFDLVEHGGGSVESWDKSNVFVSMVKSDEEVLGGGDLGKEFCNVVESVYSDLIEFYDVDEWRLAFVNLFFTQVVVLNLILCVNRCGGLRDLLESFSFNGFNFDVYEALTDELHDGEAQEYYLLQGKLRYVNKYVVLKVIGCSVGEHKATVSESDVYYMIGRDARENTQRRNIYKSSCKLIWNLYQLVVYEDMLSKVCSVIPVEWDPQSSLEACGLVAKFNDVRSKELPSILQDVDWVKESADDVLRKIHGVI
;
A
#
# COMPACT_ATOMS: atom_id res chain seq x y z
N MET A 1 -23.47 -45.83 -47.97
CA MET A 1 -23.14 -44.81 -48.99
C MET A 1 -21.69 -44.40 -48.76
N ALA A 2 -20.81 -44.72 -49.69
CA ALA A 2 -19.37 -44.43 -49.60
C ALA A 2 -19.16 -42.91 -49.69
N PHE A 3 -18.57 -42.31 -48.65
CA PHE A 3 -18.10 -40.94 -48.70
C PHE A 3 -16.86 -40.90 -49.59
N GLU A 4 -16.98 -40.31 -50.79
CA GLU A 4 -15.83 -39.95 -51.61
C GLU A 4 -14.88 -39.07 -50.79
N ASP A 5 -13.65 -39.55 -50.65
CA ASP A 5 -12.54 -38.86 -50.01
C ASP A 5 -12.22 -37.59 -50.80
N LYS A 6 -12.77 -36.45 -50.37
CA LYS A 6 -12.51 -35.12 -50.97
C LYS A 6 -11.01 -34.84 -50.87
N GLN A 7 -10.30 -35.13 -51.96
CA GLN A 7 -8.86 -34.99 -52.11
C GLN A 7 -8.35 -33.67 -51.52
N LYS A 8 -7.57 -33.77 -50.44
CA LYS A 8 -6.89 -32.64 -49.80
C LYS A 8 -6.06 -31.91 -50.86
N LYS A 9 -6.32 -30.62 -51.09
CA LYS A 9 -5.56 -29.84 -52.06
C LYS A 9 -4.19 -29.49 -51.48
N PRO A 10 -3.08 -29.94 -52.09
CA PRO A 10 -1.73 -29.58 -51.65
C PRO A 10 -1.49 -28.08 -51.86
N LEU A 11 -0.75 -27.46 -50.94
CA LEU A 11 -0.34 -26.06 -51.03
C LEU A 11 0.53 -25.80 -52.28
N ARG A 12 0.53 -24.55 -52.76
CA ARG A 12 1.29 -24.13 -53.96
C ARG A 12 2.81 -24.14 -53.76
N SER A 13 3.27 -24.09 -52.51
CA SER A 13 4.68 -24.08 -52.12
C SER A 13 4.98 -25.19 -51.11
N CYS A 14 6.19 -25.74 -51.17
CA CYS A 14 6.66 -26.69 -50.16
C CYS A 14 6.94 -25.99 -48.82
N VAL A 15 6.94 -26.79 -47.74
CA VAL A 15 7.10 -26.31 -46.36
C VAL A 15 8.37 -25.47 -46.21
N ARG A 16 9.50 -25.95 -46.75
CA ARG A 16 10.80 -25.28 -46.64
C ARG A 16 10.81 -23.93 -47.35
N CYS A 17 10.32 -23.87 -48.58
CA CYS A 17 10.31 -22.63 -49.33
C CYS A 17 9.37 -21.59 -48.71
N ARG A 18 8.25 -22.01 -48.12
CA ARG A 18 7.34 -21.13 -47.37
C ARG A 18 8.02 -20.56 -46.12
N LYS A 19 8.65 -21.40 -45.29
CA LYS A 19 9.38 -20.97 -44.07
C LYS A 19 10.49 -19.95 -44.39
N ASN A 20 11.22 -20.18 -45.48
CA ASN A 20 12.34 -19.33 -45.88
C ASN A 20 11.95 -18.19 -46.83
N LYS A 21 10.65 -17.99 -47.10
CA LYS A 21 10.11 -16.99 -48.03
C LYS A 21 10.78 -16.99 -49.43
N THR A 22 11.21 -18.15 -49.92
CA THR A 22 11.84 -18.31 -51.25
C THR A 22 10.80 -18.70 -52.31
N LYS A 23 10.94 -18.20 -53.54
CA LYS A 23 10.06 -18.55 -54.67
C LYS A 23 10.09 -20.06 -54.93
N CYS A 24 8.92 -20.69 -54.87
CA CYS A 24 8.75 -22.13 -54.97
C CYS A 24 7.98 -22.49 -56.25
N ASP A 25 8.50 -23.45 -57.01
CA ASP A 25 7.91 -23.99 -58.24
C ASP A 25 7.39 -25.43 -58.03
N SER A 26 7.13 -25.81 -56.78
CA SER A 26 6.65 -27.15 -56.41
C SER A 26 5.31 -27.55 -57.04
N ILE A 27 4.59 -26.62 -57.66
CA ILE A 27 3.35 -26.91 -58.39
C ILE A 27 3.62 -27.43 -59.80
N CYS A 28 4.69 -26.95 -60.45
CA CYS A 28 5.07 -27.33 -61.80
C CYS A 28 5.96 -28.58 -61.83
N MET A 29 6.73 -28.81 -60.76
CA MET A 29 7.75 -29.86 -60.70
C MET A 29 7.23 -31.20 -60.15
N ARG A 30 5.93 -31.33 -59.87
CA ARG A 30 5.37 -32.57 -59.28
C ARG A 30 5.45 -33.73 -60.27
N PRO A 31 5.76 -34.95 -59.81
CA PRO A 31 5.92 -35.38 -58.40
C PRO A 31 7.31 -35.11 -57.77
N GLY A 32 8.24 -34.52 -58.50
CA GLY A 32 9.61 -34.25 -58.04
C GLY A 32 9.75 -33.04 -57.08
N PRO A 33 10.95 -32.86 -56.49
CA PRO A 33 11.25 -31.73 -55.61
C PRO A 33 11.28 -30.42 -56.41
N CYS A 34 10.90 -29.31 -55.75
CA CYS A 34 10.99 -27.99 -56.35
C CYS A 34 12.46 -27.60 -56.63
N THR A 35 12.71 -26.73 -57.60
CA THR A 35 14.06 -26.34 -58.03
C THR A 35 14.95 -25.86 -56.87
N PRO A 36 14.46 -25.03 -55.92
CA PRO A 36 15.26 -24.62 -54.76
C PRO A 36 15.63 -25.76 -53.82
N CYS A 37 14.76 -26.77 -53.65
CA CYS A 37 15.05 -27.92 -52.79
C CYS A 37 15.98 -28.92 -53.49
N SER A 38 15.76 -29.14 -54.79
CA SER A 38 16.63 -29.98 -55.62
C SER A 38 18.07 -29.47 -55.64
N ARG A 39 18.28 -28.16 -55.93
CA ARG A 39 19.62 -27.54 -55.93
C ARG A 39 20.36 -27.65 -54.60
N LYS A 40 19.62 -27.72 -53.48
CA LYS A 40 20.19 -27.80 -52.13
C LYS A 40 20.32 -29.24 -51.62
N GLY A 41 19.92 -30.24 -52.42
CA GLY A 41 19.97 -31.65 -52.03
C GLY A 41 19.09 -31.99 -50.82
N VAL A 42 17.95 -31.31 -50.67
CA VAL A 42 17.10 -31.40 -49.47
C VAL A 42 15.70 -31.87 -49.81
N GLU A 43 15.07 -32.56 -48.87
CA GLU A 43 13.73 -33.11 -49.04
C GLU A 43 12.67 -32.02 -49.21
N CYS A 44 11.80 -32.19 -50.21
CA CYS A 44 10.76 -31.23 -50.59
C CYS A 44 9.37 -31.71 -50.16
N VAL A 45 9.02 -31.48 -48.89
CA VAL A 45 7.72 -31.89 -48.33
C VAL A 45 6.62 -30.87 -48.66
N LEU A 46 5.49 -31.35 -49.20
CA LEU A 46 4.29 -30.57 -49.44
C LEU A 46 3.33 -30.70 -48.27
N ASP A 47 2.78 -29.56 -47.85
CA ASP A 47 1.76 -29.46 -46.81
C ASP A 47 0.39 -29.33 -47.47
N TYR A 48 -0.65 -29.84 -46.82
CA TYR A 48 -1.99 -29.90 -47.38
C TYR A 48 -2.91 -28.96 -46.61
N VAL A 49 -3.73 -28.19 -47.34
CA VAL A 49 -4.72 -27.33 -46.68
C VAL A 49 -5.86 -28.20 -46.20
N ALA A 50 -5.96 -28.42 -44.88
CA ALA A 50 -7.23 -28.79 -44.28
C ALA A 50 -8.18 -27.61 -44.50
N PRO A 51 -9.36 -27.80 -45.11
CA PRO A 51 -10.32 -26.72 -45.27
C PRO A 51 -10.61 -26.13 -43.87
N PRO A 52 -10.59 -24.79 -43.70
CA PRO A 52 -10.82 -24.16 -42.41
C PRO A 52 -12.18 -24.62 -41.87
N GLN A 53 -12.21 -25.17 -40.65
CA GLN A 53 -13.45 -25.57 -39.96
C GLN A 53 -14.19 -24.35 -39.40
N ARG A 54 -14.39 -23.34 -40.24
CA ARG A 54 -15.02 -22.06 -39.87
C ARG A 54 -16.42 -22.25 -39.29
N SER A 55 -17.13 -23.30 -39.70
CA SER A 55 -18.44 -23.68 -39.18
C SER A 55 -18.41 -24.27 -37.77
N LYS A 56 -17.30 -24.91 -37.37
CA LYS A 56 -17.16 -25.45 -36.01
C LYS A 56 -16.83 -24.32 -35.01
N GLU A 57 -15.95 -23.41 -35.40
CA GLU A 57 -15.63 -22.21 -34.61
C GLU A 57 -16.84 -21.29 -34.43
N LEU A 58 -17.63 -21.08 -35.49
CA LEU A 58 -18.88 -20.31 -35.40
C LEU A 58 -19.91 -20.98 -34.48
N ARG A 59 -20.01 -22.32 -34.51
CA ARG A 59 -20.91 -23.04 -33.61
C ARG A 59 -20.49 -22.89 -32.16
N VAL A 60 -19.19 -23.06 -31.86
CA VAL A 60 -18.64 -22.86 -30.51
C VAL A 60 -18.89 -21.43 -30.01
N LEU A 61 -18.79 -20.42 -30.89
CA LEU A 61 -19.11 -19.04 -30.54
C LEU A 61 -20.61 -18.86 -30.24
N CYS A 62 -21.51 -19.41 -31.06
CA CYS A 62 -22.95 -19.37 -30.78
C CYS A 62 -23.28 -20.03 -29.44
N ASP A 63 -22.74 -21.23 -29.19
CA ASP A 63 -22.94 -21.95 -27.93
C ASP A 63 -22.44 -21.13 -26.72
N SER A 64 -21.34 -20.38 -26.90
CA SER A 64 -20.79 -19.49 -25.85
C SER A 64 -21.69 -18.28 -25.60
N VAL A 65 -22.29 -17.70 -26.65
CA VAL A 65 -23.24 -16.58 -26.53
C VAL A 65 -24.53 -17.04 -25.83
N ASP A 66 -25.03 -18.22 -26.17
CA ASP A 66 -26.23 -18.78 -25.53
C ASP A 66 -25.98 -19.07 -24.05
N TYR A 67 -24.82 -19.62 -23.68
CA TYR A 67 -24.43 -19.83 -22.29
C TYR A 67 -24.37 -18.51 -21.48
N VAL A 68 -23.81 -17.44 -22.06
CA VAL A 68 -23.78 -16.12 -21.41
C VAL A 68 -25.18 -15.57 -21.23
N ARG A 69 -26.07 -15.76 -22.22
CA ARG A 69 -27.47 -15.33 -22.14
C ARG A 69 -28.22 -16.06 -21.03
N GLU A 70 -28.08 -17.38 -20.93
CA GLU A 70 -28.68 -18.18 -19.85
C GLU A 70 -28.16 -17.76 -18.48
N SER A 71 -26.85 -17.50 -18.36
CA SER A 71 -26.24 -17.00 -17.12
C SER A 71 -26.79 -15.63 -16.72
N LEU A 72 -27.03 -14.73 -17.69
CA LEU A 72 -27.63 -13.42 -17.47
C LEU A 72 -29.10 -13.56 -17.03
N ASP A 73 -29.87 -14.42 -17.68
CA ASP A 73 -31.28 -14.66 -17.35
C ASP A 73 -31.42 -15.24 -15.93
N MET A 74 -30.54 -16.17 -15.53
CA MET A 74 -30.48 -16.70 -14.15
C MET A 74 -30.14 -15.62 -13.13
N LEU A 75 -29.21 -14.71 -13.47
CA LEU A 75 -28.85 -13.58 -12.61
C LEU A 75 -30.03 -12.62 -12.46
N CYS A 76 -30.70 -12.26 -13.56
CA CYS A 76 -31.90 -11.42 -13.56
C CYS A 76 -33.02 -12.03 -12.71
N GLN A 77 -33.29 -13.33 -12.85
CA GLN A 77 -34.28 -14.03 -12.03
C GLN A 77 -33.91 -14.04 -10.54
N SER A 78 -32.62 -14.18 -10.23
CA SER A 78 -32.13 -14.10 -8.85
C SER A 78 -32.32 -12.71 -8.26
N TYR A 79 -32.05 -11.66 -9.04
CA TYR A 79 -32.33 -10.27 -8.64
C TYR A 79 -33.83 -10.02 -8.46
N ASP A 80 -34.69 -10.49 -9.36
CA ASP A 80 -36.14 -10.35 -9.26
C ASP A 80 -36.70 -11.05 -8.01
N LYS A 81 -36.14 -12.22 -7.67
CA LYS A 81 -36.50 -12.94 -6.45
C LYS A 81 -36.09 -12.15 -5.21
N LEU A 82 -34.85 -11.64 -5.17
CA LEU A 82 -34.38 -10.78 -4.08
C LEU A 82 -35.27 -9.53 -3.95
N LEU A 83 -35.56 -8.84 -5.05
CA LEU A 83 -36.43 -7.65 -5.08
C LEU A 83 -37.83 -7.94 -4.52
N LYS A 84 -38.40 -9.12 -4.82
CA LYS A 84 -39.70 -9.54 -4.26
C LYS A 84 -39.63 -9.85 -2.77
N GLU A 85 -38.51 -10.40 -2.30
CA GLU A 85 -38.28 -10.71 -0.88
C GLU A 85 -38.03 -9.45 -0.04
N VAL A 86 -37.57 -8.34 -0.65
CA VAL A 86 -37.31 -7.06 0.04
C VAL A 86 -38.60 -6.28 0.39
N GLY A 87 -39.74 -6.59 -0.26
CA GLY A 87 -40.97 -5.78 -0.13
C GLY A 87 -40.88 -4.45 -0.90
N GLU A 88 -41.82 -3.53 -0.65
CA GLU A 88 -41.82 -2.21 -1.30
C GLU A 88 -40.53 -1.46 -0.94
N LEU A 89 -39.59 -1.43 -1.89
CA LEU A 89 -38.43 -0.56 -1.82
C LEU A 89 -38.88 0.87 -1.50
N PRO A 90 -38.19 1.60 -0.60
CA PRO A 90 -38.37 3.04 -0.51
C PRO A 90 -38.27 3.60 -1.93
N SER A 91 -39.26 4.40 -2.29
CA SER A 91 -39.47 4.91 -3.65
C SER A 91 -38.14 5.24 -4.30
N PRO A 92 -37.88 4.76 -5.54
CA PRO A 92 -36.59 4.93 -6.19
C PRO A 92 -36.23 6.41 -6.06
N VAL A 93 -35.07 6.69 -5.45
CA VAL A 93 -34.61 8.07 -5.25
C VAL A 93 -34.42 8.65 -6.64
N LYS A 94 -35.50 9.22 -7.17
CA LYS A 94 -35.57 9.80 -8.50
C LYS A 94 -34.58 10.96 -8.47
N ASN A 95 -33.56 10.85 -9.31
CA ASN A 95 -32.55 11.87 -9.61
C ASN A 95 -31.24 11.86 -8.78
N VAL A 96 -30.74 10.72 -8.29
CA VAL A 96 -29.30 10.65 -7.97
C VAL A 96 -28.53 10.46 -9.26
N LYS A 97 -27.98 11.55 -9.79
CA LYS A 97 -27.11 11.55 -10.96
C LYS A 97 -25.75 10.97 -10.55
N CYS A 98 -25.63 9.65 -10.49
CA CYS A 98 -24.35 9.00 -10.25
C CYS A 98 -23.41 9.37 -11.41
N SER A 99 -22.44 10.25 -11.12
CA SER A 99 -21.70 10.95 -12.17
C SER A 99 -20.68 10.03 -12.84
N SER A 100 -20.15 9.05 -12.11
CA SER A 100 -19.17 8.08 -12.61
C SER A 100 -18.92 6.95 -11.60
N THR A 101 -18.85 5.71 -12.09
CA THR A 101 -18.51 4.51 -11.30
C THR A 101 -17.29 3.83 -11.92
N LYS A 102 -16.40 3.33 -11.06
CA LYS A 102 -15.17 2.64 -11.42
C LYS A 102 -15.10 1.32 -10.67
N VAL A 103 -14.59 0.30 -11.34
CA VAL A 103 -14.46 -1.05 -10.76
C VAL A 103 -13.01 -1.47 -10.84
N LEU A 104 -12.46 -1.89 -9.70
CA LEU A 104 -11.11 -2.42 -9.55
C LEU A 104 -11.20 -3.90 -9.17
N LYS A 105 -10.58 -4.79 -9.93
CA LYS A 105 -10.47 -6.20 -9.57
C LYS A 105 -9.28 -6.36 -8.61
N ILE A 106 -9.50 -6.95 -7.43
CA ILE A 106 -8.47 -7.18 -6.40
C ILE A 106 -7.95 -8.61 -6.44
N ALA A 107 -8.84 -9.58 -6.66
CA ALA A 107 -8.50 -11.00 -6.71
C ALA A 107 -9.50 -11.75 -7.62
N GLU A 108 -9.35 -13.07 -7.70
CA GLU A 108 -10.36 -13.93 -8.33
C GLU A 108 -11.69 -13.78 -7.57
N ASN A 109 -12.70 -13.26 -8.25
CA ASN A 109 -14.03 -12.95 -7.70
C ASN A 109 -14.10 -11.83 -6.64
N SER A 110 -13.05 -11.04 -6.46
CA SER A 110 -13.07 -9.87 -5.56
C SER A 110 -12.92 -8.56 -6.34
N PHE A 111 -13.86 -7.63 -6.10
CA PHE A 111 -13.94 -6.35 -6.76
C PHE A 111 -14.16 -5.23 -5.75
N VAL A 112 -13.55 -4.08 -6.01
CA VAL A 112 -13.86 -2.82 -5.34
C VAL A 112 -14.57 -1.90 -6.30
N VAL A 113 -15.76 -1.45 -5.90
CA VAL A 113 -16.59 -0.53 -6.67
C VAL A 113 -16.46 0.85 -6.04
N ILE A 114 -15.99 1.82 -6.81
CA ILE A 114 -15.80 3.21 -6.37
C ILE A 114 -16.73 4.09 -7.20
N SER A 115 -17.64 4.81 -6.56
CA SER A 115 -18.52 5.76 -7.24
C SER A 115 -18.39 7.16 -6.65
N LEU A 116 -18.57 8.16 -7.50
CA LEU A 116 -18.53 9.57 -7.11
C LEU A 116 -19.86 10.24 -7.45
N ASP A 117 -20.48 10.88 -6.47
CA ASP A 117 -21.68 11.69 -6.62
C ASP A 117 -21.49 13.08 -5.99
N ASP A 118 -22.54 13.91 -6.03
CA ASP A 118 -22.48 15.29 -5.52
C ASP A 118 -22.31 15.35 -3.99
N TYR A 119 -22.61 14.26 -3.29
CA TYR A 119 -22.60 14.17 -1.83
C TYR A 119 -21.33 13.53 -1.26
N GLY A 120 -20.50 12.92 -2.09
CA GLY A 120 -19.23 12.36 -1.68
C GLY A 120 -18.81 11.14 -2.50
N LEU A 121 -18.01 10.30 -1.87
CA LEU A 121 -17.47 9.08 -2.47
C LEU A 121 -18.19 7.87 -1.91
N LYS A 122 -18.41 6.84 -2.72
CA LYS A 122 -18.78 5.51 -2.21
C LYS A 122 -17.76 4.46 -2.58
N VAL A 123 -17.42 3.58 -1.65
CA VAL A 123 -16.57 2.42 -1.87
C VAL A 123 -17.32 1.19 -1.39
N ASN A 124 -17.56 0.21 -2.27
CA ASN A 124 -18.37 -0.98 -1.98
C ASN A 124 -19.73 -0.65 -1.35
N ASP A 125 -20.40 0.36 -1.90
CA ASP A 125 -21.69 0.89 -1.42
C ASP A 125 -21.67 1.60 -0.05
N PHE A 126 -20.52 1.69 0.61
CA PHE A 126 -20.34 2.52 1.81
C PHE A 126 -20.06 3.96 1.44
N LYS A 127 -20.79 4.89 2.05
CA LYS A 127 -20.70 6.32 1.74
C LYS A 127 -19.66 7.00 2.63
N ILE A 128 -18.88 7.87 2.01
CA ILE A 128 -17.97 8.79 2.70
C ILE A 128 -18.42 10.21 2.33
N GLY A 129 -18.79 10.99 3.34
CA GLY A 129 -19.26 12.37 3.15
C GLY A 129 -18.19 13.21 2.45
N LYS A 130 -18.60 14.07 1.51
CA LYS A 130 -17.67 14.92 0.75
C LYS A 130 -16.76 15.74 1.65
N GLU A 131 -17.31 16.33 2.71
CA GLU A 131 -16.54 17.15 3.66
C GLU A 131 -15.48 16.32 4.40
N SER A 132 -15.83 15.11 4.87
CA SER A 132 -14.89 14.18 5.49
C SER A 132 -13.78 13.78 4.53
N VAL A 133 -14.11 13.40 3.28
CA VAL A 133 -13.10 13.05 2.26
C VAL A 133 -12.19 14.25 1.95
N GLU A 134 -12.76 15.45 1.78
CA GLU A 134 -11.98 16.66 1.51
C GLU A 134 -11.05 17.04 2.67
N SER A 135 -11.51 16.84 3.90
CA SER A 135 -10.73 17.04 5.13
C SER A 135 -9.58 16.03 5.23
N ALA A 136 -9.86 14.73 5.09
CA ALA A 136 -8.83 13.69 5.08
C ALA A 136 -7.76 13.92 3.99
N PHE A 137 -8.18 14.30 2.78
CA PHE A 137 -7.26 14.63 1.70
C PHE A 137 -6.48 15.94 1.93
N ARG A 138 -6.99 16.85 2.76
CA ARG A 138 -6.27 18.06 3.17
C ARG A 138 -5.17 17.69 4.15
N ASP A 139 -5.46 16.87 5.15
CA ASP A 139 -4.47 16.34 6.08
C ASP A 139 -3.37 15.56 5.34
N PHE A 140 -3.73 14.68 4.40
CA PHE A 140 -2.74 13.99 3.57
C PHE A 140 -1.78 14.94 2.86
N ARG A 141 -2.32 16.00 2.23
CA ARG A 141 -1.49 16.99 1.54
C ARG A 141 -0.63 17.79 2.51
N ARG A 142 -1.07 18.03 3.74
CA ARG A 142 -0.27 18.65 4.81
C ARG A 142 0.91 17.75 5.19
N VAL A 143 0.66 16.46 5.46
CA VAL A 143 1.74 15.49 5.73
C VAL A 143 2.74 15.47 4.57
N LEU A 144 2.25 15.44 3.33
CA LEU A 144 3.09 15.42 2.14
C LEU A 144 3.91 16.69 1.96
N SER A 145 3.29 17.84 2.23
CA SER A 145 3.94 19.16 2.26
C SER A 145 5.10 19.16 3.25
N ASN A 146 4.86 18.69 4.48
CA ASN A 146 5.87 18.66 5.53
C ASN A 146 7.07 17.78 5.15
N VAL A 147 6.81 16.61 4.56
CA VAL A 147 7.84 15.70 4.04
C VAL A 147 8.58 16.30 2.83
N LEU A 148 7.95 17.12 1.99
CA LEU A 148 8.63 17.80 0.89
C LEU A 148 9.52 18.96 1.37
N VAL A 149 9.00 19.78 2.28
CA VAL A 149 9.72 20.90 2.88
C VAL A 149 10.95 20.38 3.63
N LEU A 150 10.79 19.31 4.40
CA LEU A 150 11.88 18.70 5.15
C LEU A 150 12.99 18.16 4.22
N TYR A 151 12.63 17.51 3.12
CA TYR A 151 13.60 17.12 2.09
C TYR A 151 14.39 18.30 1.54
N GLY A 152 13.72 19.43 1.27
CA GLY A 152 14.38 20.65 0.83
C GLY A 152 15.36 21.26 1.84
N ARG A 153 15.16 21.01 3.13
CA ARG A 153 16.07 21.44 4.21
C ARG A 153 17.27 20.51 4.35
N TRP A 154 17.05 19.20 4.20
CA TRP A 154 18.03 18.17 4.54
C TRP A 154 18.90 17.67 3.38
N GLU A 155 18.45 17.80 2.13
CA GLU A 155 19.23 17.37 0.96
C GLU A 155 20.07 18.51 0.39
N SER A 156 21.40 18.40 0.52
CA SER A 156 22.36 19.35 -0.03
C SER A 156 22.25 19.41 -1.56
N GLY A 157 22.06 20.60 -2.13
CA GLY A 157 22.03 20.79 -3.59
C GLY A 157 20.62 20.85 -4.20
N VAL A 158 19.56 20.75 -3.40
CA VAL A 158 18.24 21.21 -3.83
C VAL A 158 18.23 22.74 -3.76
N GLU A 159 18.11 23.40 -4.92
CA GLU A 159 17.95 24.86 -4.94
C GLU A 159 16.68 25.22 -4.15
N LYS A 160 16.79 26.13 -3.16
CA LYS A 160 15.65 26.51 -2.29
C LYS A 160 14.39 26.91 -3.08
N GLY A 161 14.56 27.51 -4.27
CA GLY A 161 13.45 27.88 -5.15
C GLY A 161 12.80 26.73 -5.93
N PHE A 162 13.45 25.57 -6.06
CA PHE A 162 12.90 24.41 -6.76
C PHE A 162 11.70 23.81 -6.01
N VAL A 163 11.80 23.75 -4.68
CA VAL A 163 10.74 23.19 -3.85
C VAL A 163 9.49 24.07 -3.92
N GLU A 164 9.62 25.39 -3.76
CA GLU A 164 8.46 26.31 -3.72
C GLU A 164 7.60 26.30 -4.99
N GLY A 165 8.21 26.25 -6.18
CA GLY A 165 7.47 26.30 -7.44
C GLY A 165 6.78 24.99 -7.85
N VAL A 166 7.37 23.85 -7.49
CA VAL A 166 6.85 22.52 -7.85
C VAL A 166 5.84 22.00 -6.82
N HIS A 167 5.91 22.53 -5.59
CA HIS A 167 5.12 22.09 -4.45
C HIS A 167 3.61 22.12 -4.72
N ASP A 168 3.06 23.26 -5.12
CA ASP A 168 1.61 23.42 -5.22
C ASP A 168 1.01 22.62 -6.38
N GLU A 169 1.68 22.56 -7.53
CA GLU A 169 1.24 21.74 -8.66
C GLU A 169 1.29 20.25 -8.31
N PHE A 170 2.36 19.82 -7.65
CA PHE A 170 2.50 18.44 -7.20
C PHE A 170 1.44 18.07 -6.16
N LEU A 171 1.12 18.94 -5.21
CA LEU A 171 0.10 18.67 -4.20
C LEU A 171 -1.33 18.72 -4.76
N ALA A 172 -1.59 19.59 -5.75
CA ALA A 172 -2.91 19.75 -6.36
C ALA A 172 -3.41 18.48 -7.07
N GLN A 173 -2.50 17.60 -7.50
CA GLN A 173 -2.89 16.32 -8.11
C GLN A 173 -3.50 15.34 -7.08
N TYR A 174 -3.20 15.50 -5.79
CA TYR A 174 -3.72 14.69 -4.70
C TYR A 174 -4.99 15.29 -4.08
N ARG A 175 -5.88 15.78 -4.93
CA ARG A 175 -7.27 15.99 -4.56
C ARG A 175 -8.06 14.73 -4.89
N PHE A 176 -9.01 14.35 -4.05
CA PHE A 176 -9.76 13.11 -4.25
C PHE A 176 -10.49 13.09 -5.60
N ASP A 177 -11.03 14.23 -6.03
CA ASP A 177 -11.68 14.38 -7.33
C ASP A 177 -10.70 14.27 -8.50
N SER A 178 -9.49 14.82 -8.35
CA SER A 178 -8.40 14.66 -9.31
C SER A 178 -7.97 13.20 -9.45
N LEU A 179 -7.71 12.49 -8.34
CA LEU A 179 -7.32 11.07 -8.37
C LEU A 179 -8.44 10.19 -8.93
N PHE A 180 -9.68 10.44 -8.51
CA PHE A 180 -10.83 9.71 -9.02
C PHE A 180 -10.98 9.93 -10.51
N ARG A 181 -11.04 11.18 -11.01
CA ARG A 181 -11.22 11.47 -12.45
C ARG A 181 -10.07 10.93 -13.27
N SER A 182 -8.83 11.12 -12.81
CA SER A 182 -7.62 10.61 -13.46
C SER A 182 -7.44 9.10 -13.35
N ASN A 183 -8.33 8.34 -12.69
CA ASN A 183 -8.23 6.88 -12.58
C ASN A 183 -6.98 6.38 -11.83
N GLN A 184 -6.41 7.20 -10.94
CA GLN A 184 -5.31 6.81 -10.05
C GLN A 184 -5.86 6.13 -8.79
N LEU A 185 -6.54 5.00 -9.00
CA LEU A 185 -7.39 4.37 -7.98
C LEU A 185 -6.58 3.77 -6.83
N LEU A 186 -5.35 3.30 -7.08
CA LEU A 186 -4.51 2.71 -6.04
C LEU A 186 -4.09 3.74 -4.98
N VAL A 187 -3.70 4.95 -5.41
CA VAL A 187 -3.37 6.05 -4.51
C VAL A 187 -4.63 6.55 -3.79
N LEU A 188 -5.76 6.66 -4.50
CA LEU A 188 -7.04 7.00 -3.89
C LEU A 188 -7.39 6.03 -2.75
N LEU A 189 -7.32 4.72 -3.00
CA LEU A 189 -7.62 3.70 -2.00
C LEU A 189 -6.59 3.67 -0.86
N CYS A 190 -5.31 3.98 -1.12
CA CYS A 190 -4.28 4.12 -0.08
C CYS A 190 -4.67 5.17 0.96
N ILE A 191 -5.03 6.36 0.49
CA ILE A 191 -5.42 7.49 1.33
C ILE A 191 -6.73 7.16 2.06
N LEU A 192 -7.72 6.61 1.34
CA LEU A 192 -9.00 6.26 1.95
C LEU A 192 -8.87 5.20 3.04
N ASN A 193 -8.11 4.13 2.82
CA ASN A 193 -7.89 3.10 3.83
C ASN A 193 -7.17 3.64 5.07
N PHE A 194 -6.30 4.64 4.90
CA PHE A 194 -5.61 5.25 6.03
C PHE A 194 -6.57 6.03 6.92
N TYR A 195 -7.47 6.84 6.34
CA TYR A 195 -8.37 7.73 7.10
C TYR A 195 -9.75 7.14 7.42
N PHE A 196 -10.17 6.09 6.73
CA PHE A 196 -11.50 5.51 6.86
C PHE A 196 -11.45 4.00 6.97
N ASP A 197 -12.31 3.44 7.82
CA ASP A 197 -12.58 2.00 7.82
C ASP A 197 -13.63 1.71 6.75
N VAL A 198 -13.17 1.21 5.59
CA VAL A 198 -14.02 0.86 4.45
C VAL A 198 -14.33 -0.64 4.50
N PRO A 199 -15.56 -1.05 4.83
CA PRO A 199 -15.85 -2.47 4.96
C PRO A 199 -15.75 -3.19 3.60
N GLY A 200 -15.16 -4.39 3.64
CA GLY A 200 -14.93 -5.20 2.45
C GLY A 200 -13.73 -4.76 1.60
N LEU A 201 -13.00 -3.72 2.01
CA LEU A 201 -11.71 -3.38 1.44
C LEU A 201 -10.60 -4.09 2.25
N ASP A 202 -10.19 -5.28 1.80
CA ASP A 202 -8.97 -5.91 2.30
C ASP A 202 -7.75 -5.22 1.63
N TYR A 203 -7.34 -4.11 2.23
CA TYR A 203 -6.34 -3.24 1.63
C TYR A 203 -4.93 -3.85 1.65
N LEU A 204 -4.58 -4.60 2.70
CA LEU A 204 -3.28 -5.25 2.77
C LEU A 204 -3.14 -6.33 1.69
N LEU A 205 -4.18 -7.15 1.49
CA LEU A 205 -4.24 -8.10 0.39
C LEU A 205 -4.17 -7.41 -0.99
N LEU A 206 -4.85 -6.26 -1.15
CA LEU A 206 -4.74 -5.46 -2.38
C LEU A 206 -3.30 -5.01 -2.62
N PHE A 207 -2.64 -4.43 -1.61
CA PHE A 207 -1.26 -3.98 -1.69
C PHE A 207 -0.33 -5.14 -2.09
N ASP A 208 -0.42 -6.27 -1.39
CA ASP A 208 0.44 -7.43 -1.65
C ASP A 208 0.23 -7.97 -3.06
N ASN A 209 -1.03 -8.11 -3.51
CA ASN A 209 -1.33 -8.54 -4.88
C ASN A 209 -0.79 -7.55 -5.93
N VAL A 210 -0.85 -6.24 -5.67
CA VAL A 210 -0.29 -5.23 -6.59
C VAL A 210 1.22 -5.36 -6.71
N VAL A 211 1.93 -5.53 -5.60
CA VAL A 211 3.39 -5.66 -5.57
C VAL A 211 3.83 -6.99 -6.19
N ASP A 212 3.17 -8.09 -5.86
CA ASP A 212 3.49 -9.42 -6.37
C ASP A 212 3.19 -9.54 -7.87
N ASP A 213 2.07 -8.97 -8.33
CA ASP A 213 1.77 -8.88 -9.76
C ASP A 213 2.76 -8.00 -10.48
N TYR A 214 3.18 -6.87 -9.90
CA TYR A 214 4.24 -6.06 -10.49
C TYR A 214 5.52 -6.88 -10.70
N CYS A 215 5.98 -7.60 -9.67
CA CYS A 215 7.20 -8.40 -9.73
C CYS A 215 7.09 -9.52 -10.77
N THR A 216 5.96 -10.23 -10.78
CA THR A 216 5.68 -11.31 -11.74
C THR A 216 5.62 -10.77 -13.16
N LEU A 217 4.83 -9.71 -13.40
CA LEU A 217 4.66 -9.10 -14.72
C LEU A 217 5.94 -8.45 -15.26
N ALA A 218 6.84 -8.05 -14.37
CA ALA A 218 8.13 -7.49 -14.72
C ALA A 218 9.11 -8.56 -15.22
N VAL A 219 9.22 -9.68 -14.51
CA VAL A 219 10.20 -10.72 -14.81
C VAL A 219 9.71 -11.68 -15.89
N ASP A 220 8.42 -12.03 -15.86
CA ASP A 220 7.88 -13.05 -16.74
C ASP A 220 7.36 -12.48 -18.06
N ASP A 221 7.47 -13.26 -19.13
CA ASP A 221 6.84 -12.96 -20.43
C ASP A 221 5.31 -13.16 -20.41
N TYR A 222 4.75 -13.64 -19.31
CA TYR A 222 3.31 -13.80 -19.13
C TYR A 222 2.61 -12.42 -19.14
N GLY A 223 1.51 -12.32 -19.89
CA GLY A 223 0.74 -11.07 -20.04
C GLY A 223 -0.14 -10.72 -18.83
N SER A 224 -0.21 -11.58 -17.82
CA SER A 224 -1.13 -11.50 -16.69
C SER A 224 -0.51 -12.02 -15.39
N GLY A 225 -0.60 -11.23 -14.33
CA GLY A 225 -0.44 -11.68 -12.94
C GLY A 225 -1.75 -12.25 -12.40
N ARG A 226 -1.81 -12.43 -11.08
CA ARG A 226 -2.95 -12.97 -10.35
C ARG A 226 -4.18 -12.08 -10.47
N SER A 227 -4.00 -10.78 -10.32
CA SER A 227 -5.09 -9.80 -10.24
C SER A 227 -5.06 -8.80 -11.40
N PHE A 228 -3.86 -8.48 -11.90
CA PHE A 228 -3.64 -7.49 -12.93
C PHE A 228 -2.90 -8.05 -14.15
N THR A 229 -3.26 -7.53 -15.32
CA THR A 229 -2.41 -7.55 -16.52
C THR A 229 -1.49 -6.33 -16.53
N ARG A 230 -0.41 -6.36 -17.33
CA ARG A 230 0.46 -5.18 -17.54
C ARG A 230 -0.36 -3.92 -17.88
N LYS A 231 -1.36 -4.06 -18.76
CA LYS A 231 -2.22 -2.96 -19.20
C LYS A 231 -3.13 -2.45 -18.08
N SER A 232 -3.76 -3.34 -17.33
CA SER A 232 -4.66 -2.93 -16.25
C SER A 232 -3.89 -2.31 -15.08
N LEU A 233 -2.74 -2.88 -14.70
CA LEU A 233 -1.88 -2.32 -13.65
C LEU A 233 -1.38 -0.92 -14.04
N ALA A 234 -0.86 -0.78 -15.27
CA ALA A 234 -0.40 0.52 -15.74
C ALA A 234 -1.53 1.57 -15.78
N LYS A 235 -2.74 1.17 -16.17
CA LYS A 235 -3.91 2.06 -16.17
C LYS A 235 -4.33 2.53 -14.78
N VAL A 236 -4.21 1.70 -13.73
CA VAL A 236 -4.62 2.08 -12.36
C VAL A 236 -3.52 2.82 -11.60
N VAL A 237 -2.26 2.64 -11.99
CA VAL A 237 -1.10 3.36 -11.45
C VAL A 237 -0.93 4.72 -12.11
N VAL A 238 -0.85 4.77 -13.45
CA VAL A 238 -0.62 6.01 -14.20
C VAL A 238 -1.88 6.86 -14.25
N GLY A 239 -3.03 6.20 -14.40
CA GLY A 239 -4.30 6.86 -14.65
C GLY A 239 -4.55 7.16 -16.13
N THR A 240 -5.58 7.96 -16.40
CA THR A 240 -5.90 8.53 -17.70
C THR A 240 -5.05 9.76 -17.93
N VAL A 241 -4.10 9.66 -18.86
CA VAL A 241 -3.28 10.78 -19.32
C VAL A 241 -3.73 11.25 -20.71
N PRO A 242 -3.44 12.51 -21.09
CA PRO A 242 -3.59 12.98 -22.46
C PRO A 242 -2.91 12.03 -23.46
N THR A 243 -3.46 11.92 -24.66
CA THR A 243 -3.05 10.97 -25.72
C THR A 243 -1.58 11.03 -26.14
N SER A 244 -0.84 12.07 -25.74
CA SER A 244 0.59 12.23 -26.02
C SER A 244 1.51 11.43 -25.10
N LEU A 245 1.05 10.95 -23.95
CA LEU A 245 1.89 10.26 -22.96
C LEU A 245 1.64 8.75 -22.96
N SER A 246 2.72 7.97 -22.92
CA SER A 246 2.65 6.51 -22.86
C SER A 246 2.19 6.02 -21.47
N THR A 247 1.07 5.30 -21.46
CA THR A 247 0.56 4.54 -20.29
C THR A 247 1.11 3.12 -20.24
N GLU A 248 2.22 2.86 -20.94
CA GLU A 248 2.80 1.53 -20.98
C GLU A 248 3.36 1.13 -19.62
N PHE A 249 3.25 -0.17 -19.33
CA PHE A 249 3.91 -0.77 -18.19
C PHE A 249 5.42 -0.53 -18.28
N HIS A 250 6.02 -0.06 -17.18
CA HIS A 250 7.40 0.41 -17.13
C HIS A 250 7.74 1.63 -18.02
N SER A 251 6.77 2.45 -18.40
CA SER A 251 7.07 3.81 -18.84
C SER A 251 7.69 4.61 -17.67
N GLU A 252 8.41 5.68 -17.97
CA GLU A 252 8.98 6.55 -16.92
C GLU A 252 7.89 7.07 -15.97
N LEU A 253 6.73 7.44 -16.52
CA LEU A 253 5.59 7.89 -15.74
C LEU A 253 5.00 6.78 -14.86
N PHE A 254 4.95 5.54 -15.36
CA PHE A 254 4.54 4.38 -14.56
C PHE A 254 5.46 4.19 -13.35
N VAL A 255 6.77 4.14 -13.58
CA VAL A 255 7.77 3.94 -12.51
C VAL A 255 7.64 5.05 -11.47
N LYS A 256 7.58 6.31 -11.90
CA LYS A 256 7.40 7.46 -11.01
C LYS A 256 6.15 7.32 -10.12
N ARG A 257 4.98 7.05 -10.73
CA ARG A 257 3.71 6.94 -10.00
C ARG A 257 3.66 5.71 -9.11
N PHE A 258 4.26 4.60 -9.54
CA PHE A 258 4.33 3.38 -8.74
C PHE A 258 5.26 3.54 -7.53
N THR A 259 6.44 4.16 -7.73
CA THR A 259 7.34 4.52 -6.64
C THR A 259 6.64 5.38 -5.58
N LEU A 260 5.89 6.40 -6.01
CA LEU A 260 5.11 7.26 -5.08
C LEU A 260 4.01 6.48 -4.36
N TYR A 261 3.30 5.60 -5.07
CA TYR A 261 2.29 4.73 -4.46
C TYR A 261 2.89 3.88 -3.33
N LEU A 262 4.01 3.20 -3.57
CA LEU A 262 4.66 2.38 -2.55
C LEU A 262 5.22 3.23 -1.40
N PHE A 263 5.82 4.37 -1.72
CA PHE A 263 6.35 5.30 -0.72
C PHE A 263 5.29 5.81 0.26
N PHE A 264 4.08 6.12 -0.21
CA PHE A 264 3.01 6.59 0.68
C PHE A 264 2.61 5.58 1.75
N HIS A 265 2.80 4.28 1.51
CA HIS A 265 2.56 3.27 2.54
C HIS A 265 3.58 3.36 3.67
N VAL A 266 4.86 3.58 3.32
CA VAL A 266 5.91 3.82 4.31
C VAL A 266 5.62 5.09 5.11
N VAL A 267 5.17 6.16 4.43
CA VAL A 267 4.81 7.43 5.08
C VAL A 267 3.66 7.27 6.07
N PHE A 268 2.64 6.51 5.71
CA PHE A 268 1.44 6.34 6.52
C PHE A 268 1.57 5.29 7.63
N TYR A 269 2.10 4.12 7.29
CA TYR A 269 2.05 2.93 8.15
C TYR A 269 3.41 2.50 8.69
N GLY A 270 4.49 3.13 8.22
CA GLY A 270 5.84 2.86 8.69
C GLY A 270 6.58 1.77 7.91
N PRO A 271 7.82 1.50 8.32
CA PRO A 271 8.75 0.72 7.50
C PRO A 271 8.54 -0.79 7.58
N ALA A 272 8.04 -1.35 8.68
CA ALA A 272 8.03 -2.80 8.94
C ALA A 272 7.69 -3.69 7.72
N HIS A 273 6.46 -3.62 7.18
CA HIS A 273 6.06 -4.40 5.99
C HIS A 273 6.37 -3.70 4.67
N PHE A 274 6.20 -2.37 4.66
CA PHE A 274 6.17 -1.59 3.42
C PHE A 274 7.55 -1.22 2.91
N LEU A 275 8.53 -1.01 3.79
CA LEU A 275 9.92 -0.76 3.39
C LEU A 275 10.54 -2.02 2.81
N ASP A 276 10.28 -3.19 3.41
CA ASP A 276 10.74 -4.48 2.89
C ASP A 276 10.16 -4.77 1.50
N SER A 277 8.86 -4.55 1.32
CA SER A 277 8.20 -4.66 0.02
C SER A 277 8.80 -3.67 -1.00
N PHE A 278 9.13 -2.45 -0.57
CA PHE A 278 9.77 -1.45 -1.42
C PHE A 278 11.19 -1.89 -1.84
N LEU A 279 12.05 -2.24 -0.89
CA LEU A 279 13.46 -2.56 -1.15
C LEU A 279 13.64 -3.92 -1.82
N TYR A 280 13.09 -4.98 -1.23
CA TYR A 280 13.41 -6.35 -1.61
C TYR A 280 12.54 -6.88 -2.75
N LYS A 281 11.31 -6.37 -2.92
CA LYS A 281 10.45 -6.73 -4.06
C LYS A 281 10.59 -5.72 -5.19
N TYR A 282 10.26 -4.46 -4.95
CA TYR A 282 10.20 -3.45 -6.02
C TYR A 282 11.57 -3.04 -6.57
N ILE A 283 12.49 -2.55 -5.73
CA ILE A 283 13.81 -2.07 -6.17
C ILE A 283 14.63 -3.21 -6.79
N LYS A 284 14.68 -4.37 -6.12
CA LYS A 284 15.38 -5.56 -6.66
C LYS A 284 14.84 -5.99 -8.04
N THR A 285 13.53 -5.91 -8.24
CA THR A 285 12.92 -6.18 -9.56
C THR A 285 13.35 -5.15 -10.59
N LEU A 286 13.35 -3.85 -10.25
CA LEU A 286 13.82 -2.80 -11.14
C LEU A 286 15.29 -2.97 -11.54
N GLU A 287 16.15 -3.35 -10.61
CA GLU A 287 17.57 -3.63 -10.87
C GLU A 287 17.75 -4.78 -11.87
N ASN A 288 16.99 -5.87 -11.69
CA ASN A 288 17.01 -7.04 -12.57
C ASN A 288 16.61 -6.69 -14.02
N LEU A 289 15.69 -5.75 -14.19
CA LEU A 289 15.23 -5.31 -15.52
C LEU A 289 16.28 -4.53 -16.32
N ARG A 290 17.45 -4.19 -15.72
CA ARG A 290 18.54 -3.39 -16.32
C ARG A 290 18.09 -2.11 -17.03
N LYS A 291 16.89 -1.62 -16.72
CA LYS A 291 16.46 -0.31 -17.20
C LYS A 291 17.20 0.71 -16.36
N LYS A 292 18.15 1.42 -16.97
CA LYS A 292 18.72 2.64 -16.37
C LYS A 292 17.61 3.69 -16.30
N ILE A 293 16.76 3.58 -15.29
CA ILE A 293 15.96 4.72 -14.84
C ILE A 293 16.98 5.71 -14.33
N ASN A 294 17.03 6.88 -14.96
CA ASN A 294 17.89 7.94 -14.47
C ASN A 294 17.21 8.56 -13.24
N PHE A 295 17.41 7.92 -12.10
CA PHE A 295 16.88 8.34 -10.81
C PHE A 295 17.28 9.79 -10.49
N ASP A 296 18.45 10.22 -10.95
CA ASP A 296 18.96 11.57 -10.69
C ASP A 296 18.21 12.67 -11.45
N ARG A 297 17.58 12.35 -12.59
CA ARG A 297 16.81 13.32 -13.38
C ARG A 297 15.42 13.57 -12.81
N ASN A 298 14.86 12.61 -12.08
CA ASN A 298 13.50 12.69 -11.60
C ASN A 298 13.48 13.12 -10.13
N TRP A 299 13.04 14.35 -9.87
CA TRP A 299 13.06 14.89 -8.51
C TRP A 299 12.15 14.11 -7.56
N GLU A 300 11.00 13.60 -8.02
CA GLU A 300 10.11 12.81 -7.16
C GLU A 300 10.80 11.52 -6.71
N VAL A 301 11.53 10.87 -7.60
CA VAL A 301 12.22 9.63 -7.23
C VAL A 301 13.44 9.91 -6.36
N ARG A 302 14.18 11.02 -6.57
CA ARG A 302 15.25 11.45 -5.64
C ARG A 302 14.69 11.70 -4.23
N TRP A 303 13.56 12.39 -4.15
CA TRP A 303 12.86 12.66 -2.91
C TRP A 303 12.42 11.38 -2.19
N VAL A 304 11.82 10.43 -2.90
CA VAL A 304 11.48 9.12 -2.32
C VAL A 304 12.74 8.38 -1.87
N ASN A 305 13.77 8.33 -2.71
CA ASN A 305 15.03 7.64 -2.41
C ASN A 305 15.71 8.19 -1.15
N PHE A 306 15.63 9.50 -0.93
CA PHE A 306 16.11 10.13 0.29
C PHE A 306 15.45 9.53 1.54
N TYR A 307 14.12 9.51 1.59
CA TYR A 307 13.40 8.96 2.74
C TYR A 307 13.53 7.46 2.88
N ILE A 308 13.60 6.71 1.77
CA ILE A 308 13.81 5.27 1.83
C ILE A 308 15.18 4.96 2.42
N ARG A 309 16.24 5.67 2.02
CA ARG A 309 17.57 5.52 2.65
C ARG A 309 17.53 5.92 4.13
N LEU A 310 16.76 6.95 4.47
CA LEU A 310 16.63 7.43 5.85
C LEU A 310 15.98 6.35 6.74
N PHE A 311 14.85 5.79 6.30
CA PHE A 311 14.13 4.77 7.05
C PHE A 311 14.85 3.42 7.03
N ASP A 312 15.60 3.11 5.97
CA ASP A 312 16.48 1.94 5.92
C ASP A 312 17.63 2.05 6.93
N LEU A 313 18.23 3.24 7.07
CA LEU A 313 19.21 3.52 8.12
C LEU A 313 18.62 3.30 9.51
N VAL A 314 17.40 3.80 9.74
CA VAL A 314 16.68 3.69 11.02
C VAL A 314 16.33 2.24 11.38
N GLU A 315 15.90 1.42 10.41
CA GLU A 315 15.51 0.03 10.66
C GLU A 315 16.68 -0.93 10.80
N HIS A 316 17.70 -0.79 9.95
CA HIS A 316 18.80 -1.76 9.88
C HIS A 316 20.05 -1.34 10.65
N GLY A 317 20.11 -0.13 11.21
CA GLY A 317 21.12 0.31 12.19
C GLY A 317 22.57 0.04 11.80
N GLY A 318 22.94 0.27 10.53
CA GLY A 318 24.27 -0.11 10.04
C GLY A 318 24.49 -0.16 8.53
N GLY A 319 23.54 0.28 7.70
CA GLY A 319 23.85 0.55 6.29
C GLY A 319 24.98 1.58 6.19
N SER A 320 25.98 1.35 5.34
CA SER A 320 27.18 2.19 5.19
C SER A 320 26.85 3.70 5.20
N VAL A 321 26.95 4.30 6.39
CA VAL A 321 26.67 5.71 6.64
C VAL A 321 27.68 6.62 5.93
N GLU A 322 28.74 6.03 5.36
CA GLU A 322 29.74 6.70 4.54
C GLU A 322 29.14 7.44 3.34
N SER A 323 27.94 7.08 2.90
CA SER A 323 27.24 7.68 1.76
C SER A 323 26.37 8.90 2.09
N TRP A 324 26.22 9.25 3.36
CA TRP A 324 25.44 10.42 3.77
C TRP A 324 26.35 11.64 3.97
N ASP A 325 25.84 12.80 3.57
CA ASP A 325 26.54 14.05 3.86
C ASP A 325 26.63 14.21 5.39
N LYS A 326 27.86 14.39 5.88
CA LYS A 326 28.13 14.67 7.30
C LYS A 326 27.50 15.98 7.76
N SER A 327 27.10 16.85 6.82
CA SER A 327 26.38 18.08 7.12
C SER A 327 24.91 17.86 7.51
N ASN A 328 24.33 16.69 7.24
CA ASN A 328 22.94 16.42 7.57
C ASN A 328 22.76 16.27 9.09
N VAL A 329 22.00 17.18 9.67
CA VAL A 329 21.82 17.30 11.13
C VAL A 329 21.05 16.09 11.69
N PHE A 330 20.03 15.59 10.97
CA PHE A 330 19.26 14.43 11.42
C PHE A 330 20.09 13.15 11.40
N VAL A 331 20.91 12.93 10.36
CA VAL A 331 21.85 11.79 10.33
C VAL A 331 22.84 11.87 11.48
N SER A 332 23.26 13.08 11.87
CA SER A 332 24.14 13.28 13.03
C SER A 332 23.44 12.93 14.35
N MET A 333 22.14 13.22 14.47
CA MET A 333 21.31 12.79 15.59
C MET A 333 21.17 11.26 15.64
N VAL A 334 20.83 10.59 14.53
CA VAL A 334 20.70 9.13 14.47
C VAL A 334 22.01 8.42 14.82
N LYS A 335 23.17 8.95 14.41
CA LYS A 335 24.48 8.42 14.84
C LYS A 335 24.69 8.54 16.34
N SER A 336 24.24 9.66 16.93
CA SER A 336 24.32 9.88 18.37
C SER A 336 23.37 8.91 19.11
N ASP A 337 22.19 8.65 18.54
CA ASP A 337 21.26 7.63 19.04
C ASP A 337 21.90 6.23 19.02
N GLU A 338 22.56 5.83 17.92
CA GLU A 338 23.29 4.56 17.82
C GLU A 338 24.44 4.47 18.83
N GLU A 339 25.22 5.54 19.00
CA GLU A 339 26.31 5.60 19.98
C GLU A 339 25.78 5.43 21.41
N VAL A 340 24.68 6.11 21.74
CA VAL A 340 24.03 6.04 23.05
C VAL A 340 23.44 4.65 23.32
N LEU A 341 22.80 4.03 22.32
CA LEU A 341 22.34 2.64 22.38
C LEU A 341 23.51 1.65 22.56
N GLY A 342 24.69 1.99 22.04
CA GLY A 342 25.95 1.26 22.26
C GLY A 342 26.61 1.50 23.62
N GLY A 343 26.03 2.33 24.49
CA GLY A 343 26.58 2.69 25.79
C GLY A 343 27.62 3.82 25.75
N GLY A 344 27.70 4.57 24.65
CA GLY A 344 28.54 5.75 24.52
C GLY A 344 28.03 6.96 25.32
N ASP A 345 28.89 7.99 25.42
CA ASP A 345 28.59 9.23 26.12
C ASP A 345 28.29 10.37 25.14
N LEU A 346 27.42 11.29 25.53
CA LEU A 346 26.98 12.39 24.67
C LEU A 346 27.83 13.64 24.89
N GLY A 347 28.38 14.18 23.80
CA GLY A 347 29.06 15.47 23.83
C GLY A 347 28.09 16.65 23.99
N LYS A 348 28.60 17.81 24.43
CA LYS A 348 27.81 19.06 24.55
C LYS A 348 27.21 19.53 23.22
N GLU A 349 27.82 19.17 22.10
CA GLU A 349 27.35 19.52 20.76
C GLU A 349 26.02 18.84 20.41
N PHE A 350 25.69 17.74 21.09
CA PHE A 350 24.44 17.02 20.89
C PHE A 350 23.20 17.89 21.12
N CYS A 351 23.21 18.78 22.11
CA CYS A 351 22.09 19.71 22.32
C CYS A 351 21.86 20.62 21.11
N ASN A 352 22.92 21.10 20.46
CA ASN A 352 22.79 21.95 19.27
C ASN A 352 22.20 21.15 18.09
N VAL A 353 22.57 19.88 17.96
CA VAL A 353 22.01 18.97 16.95
C VAL A 353 20.51 18.77 17.19
N VAL A 354 20.11 18.43 18.43
CA VAL A 354 18.70 18.20 18.78
C VAL A 354 17.86 19.47 18.61
N GLU A 355 18.35 20.64 19.01
CA GLU A 355 17.65 21.92 18.83
C GLU A 355 17.45 22.28 17.35
N SER A 356 18.46 22.00 16.50
CA SER A 356 18.35 22.19 15.07
C SER A 356 17.35 21.23 14.43
N VAL A 357 17.37 19.94 14.82
CA VAL A 357 16.40 18.95 14.33
C VAL A 357 14.98 19.29 14.80
N TYR A 358 14.83 19.74 16.05
CA TYR A 358 13.55 20.21 16.59
C TYR A 358 12.97 21.34 15.72
N SER A 359 13.80 22.31 15.35
CA SER A 359 13.42 23.46 14.52
C SER A 359 13.01 23.01 13.10
N ASP A 360 13.71 22.03 12.54
CA ASP A 360 13.39 21.48 11.22
C ASP A 360 12.07 20.70 11.20
N LEU A 361 11.67 20.11 12.34
CA LEU A 361 10.52 19.22 12.46
C LEU A 361 9.27 19.85 13.08
N ILE A 362 9.29 21.17 13.35
CA ILE A 362 8.20 21.88 14.05
C ILE A 362 6.80 21.66 13.43
N GLU A 363 6.73 21.52 12.10
CA GLU A 363 5.48 21.30 11.36
C GLU A 363 4.87 19.91 11.59
N PHE A 364 5.63 18.94 12.10
CA PHE A 364 5.12 17.59 12.38
C PHE A 364 4.41 17.47 13.73
N TYR A 365 4.57 18.46 14.61
CA TYR A 365 3.99 18.47 15.96
C TYR A 365 2.56 19.01 15.99
N ASP A 366 2.15 19.72 14.93
CA ASP A 366 0.76 20.13 14.73
C ASP A 366 -0.04 18.94 14.18
N VAL A 367 -1.00 18.48 14.98
CA VAL A 367 -1.75 17.26 14.72
C VAL A 367 -3.24 17.57 14.67
N ASP A 368 -3.90 17.06 13.63
CA ASP A 368 -5.35 17.19 13.46
C ASP A 368 -6.07 16.07 14.21
N GLU A 369 -7.41 16.12 14.19
CA GLU A 369 -8.27 15.05 14.72
C GLU A 369 -8.16 13.73 13.95
N TRP A 370 -7.50 13.71 12.80
CA TRP A 370 -7.31 12.50 12.00
C TRP A 370 -6.27 11.56 12.61
N ARG A 371 -6.34 10.29 12.24
CA ARG A 371 -5.27 9.32 12.52
C ARG A 371 -3.91 9.84 12.08
N LEU A 372 -2.92 9.65 12.94
CA LEU A 372 -1.57 10.18 12.77
C LEU A 372 -0.73 9.29 11.84
N ALA A 373 -0.12 9.88 10.82
CA ALA A 373 0.80 9.18 9.93
C ALA A 373 2.07 8.75 10.66
N PHE A 374 2.68 7.64 10.22
CA PHE A 374 3.94 7.15 10.77
C PHE A 374 5.00 8.26 10.83
N VAL A 375 5.17 9.06 9.79
CA VAL A 375 6.18 10.13 9.79
C VAL A 375 5.96 11.16 10.90
N ASN A 376 4.71 11.53 11.19
CA ASN A 376 4.38 12.43 12.31
C ASN A 376 4.72 11.78 13.64
N LEU A 377 4.36 10.50 13.83
CA LEU A 377 4.69 9.77 15.05
C LEU A 377 6.20 9.64 15.23
N PHE A 378 6.89 9.13 14.21
CA PHE A 378 8.33 8.88 14.22
C PHE A 378 9.13 10.14 14.53
N PHE A 379 8.91 11.23 13.77
CA PHE A 379 9.65 12.47 13.97
C PHE A 379 9.36 13.13 15.32
N THR A 380 8.13 13.05 15.80
CA THR A 380 7.81 13.58 17.14
C THR A 380 8.48 12.75 18.23
N GLN A 381 8.35 11.42 18.16
CA GLN A 381 8.90 10.51 19.16
C GLN A 381 10.43 10.58 19.24
N VAL A 382 11.12 10.62 18.09
CA VAL A 382 12.58 10.69 18.06
C VAL A 382 13.08 11.98 18.71
N VAL A 383 12.44 13.12 18.42
CA VAL A 383 12.83 14.42 19.00
C VAL A 383 12.55 14.47 20.49
N VAL A 384 11.37 14.01 20.93
CA VAL A 384 11.01 14.00 22.35
C VAL A 384 11.99 13.14 23.16
N LEU A 385 12.32 11.93 22.68
CA LEU A 385 13.29 11.06 23.37
C LEU A 385 14.70 11.68 23.39
N ASN A 386 15.13 12.32 22.30
CA ASN A 386 16.41 13.03 22.23
C ASN A 386 16.46 14.27 23.14
N LEU A 387 15.34 14.98 23.32
CA LEU A 387 15.23 16.08 24.27
C LEU A 387 15.30 15.58 25.73
N ILE A 388 14.65 14.45 26.05
CA ILE A 388 14.79 13.81 27.36
C ILE A 388 16.25 13.42 27.61
N LEU A 389 16.95 12.86 26.62
CA LEU A 389 18.39 12.59 26.69
C LEU A 389 19.20 13.86 26.97
N CYS A 390 18.93 14.96 26.27
CA CYS A 390 19.59 16.25 26.51
C CYS A 390 19.37 16.76 27.93
N VAL A 391 18.15 16.66 28.46
CA VAL A 391 17.83 17.07 29.82
C VAL A 391 18.56 16.19 30.84
N ASN A 392 18.55 14.86 30.63
CA ASN A 392 19.10 13.89 31.58
C ASN A 392 20.63 13.86 31.60
N ARG A 393 21.28 13.94 30.44
CA ARG A 393 22.73 13.74 30.30
C ARG A 393 23.51 15.03 30.09
N CYS A 394 22.93 16.03 29.41
CA CYS A 394 23.60 17.29 29.09
C CYS A 394 23.13 18.47 29.96
N GLY A 395 21.98 18.37 30.62
CA GLY A 395 21.38 19.42 31.44
C GLY A 395 20.78 20.59 30.63
N GLY A 396 20.44 20.40 29.35
CA GLY A 396 19.95 21.43 28.44
C GLY A 396 18.56 21.17 27.85
N LEU A 397 17.97 22.18 27.19
CA LEU A 397 16.73 22.12 26.39
C LEU A 397 15.43 21.75 27.14
N ARG A 398 15.39 21.93 28.46
CA ARG A 398 14.18 21.69 29.27
C ARG A 398 12.98 22.49 28.78
N ASP A 399 13.17 23.76 28.47
CA ASP A 399 12.09 24.65 28.03
C ASP A 399 11.44 24.17 26.72
N LEU A 400 12.22 23.58 25.81
CA LEU A 400 11.70 22.97 24.58
C LEU A 400 10.88 21.72 24.88
N LEU A 401 11.36 20.85 25.77
CA LEU A 401 10.62 19.64 26.18
C LEU A 401 9.25 19.98 26.79
N GLU A 402 9.17 21.08 27.54
CA GLU A 402 7.94 21.57 28.16
C GLU A 402 6.97 22.23 27.17
N SER A 403 7.43 22.56 25.96
CA SER A 403 6.60 23.25 24.95
C SER A 403 5.71 22.31 24.13
N PHE A 404 5.90 21.00 24.21
CA PHE A 404 5.14 20.03 23.40
C PHE A 404 3.71 19.84 23.89
N SER A 405 2.73 20.18 23.04
CA SER A 405 1.34 19.75 23.18
C SER A 405 1.16 18.27 22.77
N PHE A 406 1.83 17.85 21.71
CA PHE A 406 1.83 16.47 21.22
C PHE A 406 3.23 15.87 21.32
N ASN A 407 3.43 14.91 22.22
CA ASN A 407 4.75 14.34 22.50
C ASN A 407 5.02 12.99 21.79
N GLY A 408 4.17 12.59 20.86
CA GLY A 408 4.33 11.33 20.13
C GLY A 408 3.81 10.10 20.88
N PHE A 409 3.49 10.20 22.17
CA PHE A 409 2.99 9.08 22.99
C PHE A 409 1.65 9.39 23.68
N ASN A 410 1.28 10.66 23.77
CA ASN A 410 0.04 11.16 24.36
C ASN A 410 -1.15 11.17 23.41
N PHE A 411 -1.25 10.18 22.51
CA PHE A 411 -2.39 10.05 21.60
C PHE A 411 -3.12 8.73 21.79
N ASP A 412 -4.43 8.71 21.55
CA ASP A 412 -5.22 7.50 21.39
C ASP A 412 -5.98 7.59 20.07
N VAL A 413 -5.77 6.60 19.20
CA VAL A 413 -6.56 6.43 17.97
C VAL A 413 -7.98 6.01 18.36
N TYR A 414 -9.01 6.28 17.58
CA TYR A 414 -10.33 5.69 17.77
C TYR A 414 -11.11 5.76 16.45
N GLU A 415 -12.17 4.95 16.34
CA GLU A 415 -13.10 5.01 15.22
C GLU A 415 -14.28 5.90 15.60
N ALA A 416 -14.49 7.00 14.88
CA ALA A 416 -15.71 7.78 14.98
C ALA A 416 -16.75 7.17 14.03
N LEU A 417 -17.81 6.60 14.60
CA LEU A 417 -18.99 6.17 13.86
C LEU A 417 -19.91 7.37 13.68
N THR A 418 -20.60 7.47 12.54
CA THR A 418 -21.68 8.46 12.42
C THR A 418 -22.84 8.10 13.33
N ASP A 419 -23.56 9.12 13.81
CA ASP A 419 -24.73 9.00 14.68
C ASP A 419 -25.79 7.98 14.23
N GLU A 420 -25.88 7.69 12.92
CA GLU A 420 -26.77 6.68 12.34
C GLU A 420 -26.53 5.24 12.86
N LEU A 421 -25.37 4.95 13.45
CA LEU A 421 -25.01 3.63 14.00
C LEU A 421 -25.12 3.55 15.54
N HIS A 422 -25.50 4.63 16.22
CA HIS A 422 -25.55 4.73 17.69
C HIS A 422 -26.87 4.19 18.29
N ASP A 423 -27.24 2.96 17.97
CA ASP A 423 -28.31 2.22 18.65
C ASP A 423 -27.70 1.07 19.46
N GLY A 424 -27.07 1.39 20.60
CA GLY A 424 -26.53 0.42 21.57
C GLY A 424 -25.10 0.72 22.04
N GLU A 425 -24.80 0.27 23.26
CA GLU A 425 -23.56 0.44 24.06
C GLU A 425 -22.27 -0.17 23.42
N ALA A 426 -21.99 0.07 22.14
CA ALA A 426 -20.80 -0.41 21.46
C ALA A 426 -19.79 0.72 21.23
N GLN A 427 -19.24 1.28 22.33
CA GLN A 427 -17.97 2.02 22.30
C GLN A 427 -16.79 1.06 22.45
N GLU A 428 -16.72 0.03 21.59
CA GLU A 428 -15.59 -0.89 21.61
C GLU A 428 -14.76 -0.79 20.33
N TYR A 429 -13.47 -0.67 20.59
CA TYR A 429 -12.34 -0.41 19.70
C TYR A 429 -12.18 -1.55 18.67
N TYR A 430 -12.10 -1.21 17.37
CA TYR A 430 -11.90 -2.10 16.21
C TYR A 430 -13.00 -3.13 15.93
N LEU A 431 -14.09 -2.72 15.29
CA LEU A 431 -15.19 -3.63 14.96
C LEU A 431 -15.67 -3.59 13.49
N LEU A 432 -15.17 -2.74 12.58
CA LEU A 432 -15.75 -2.64 11.24
C LEU A 432 -15.12 -3.55 10.17
N GLN A 433 -13.79 -3.68 10.06
CA GLN A 433 -13.19 -4.65 9.13
C GLN A 433 -13.64 -6.11 9.38
N GLY A 434 -13.93 -6.47 10.63
CA GLY A 434 -14.50 -7.77 11.02
C GLY A 434 -16.03 -7.84 10.97
N LYS A 435 -16.74 -6.70 10.92
CA LYS A 435 -18.21 -6.66 10.92
C LYS A 435 -18.81 -7.26 9.65
N LEU A 436 -18.07 -7.51 8.57
CA LEU A 436 -18.63 -8.25 7.44
C LEU A 436 -19.16 -9.63 7.88
N ARG A 437 -18.52 -10.28 8.88
CA ARG A 437 -19.03 -11.52 9.48
C ARG A 437 -20.33 -11.31 10.28
N TYR A 438 -20.50 -10.15 10.94
CA TYR A 438 -21.70 -9.79 11.70
C TYR A 438 -22.83 -9.25 10.80
N VAL A 439 -22.48 -8.52 9.75
CA VAL A 439 -23.34 -7.97 8.71
C VAL A 439 -23.91 -9.09 7.84
N ASN A 440 -23.13 -10.13 7.55
CA ASN A 440 -23.65 -11.36 6.92
C ASN A 440 -24.74 -12.04 7.77
N LYS A 441 -24.80 -11.78 9.09
CA LYS A 441 -25.85 -12.27 9.99
C LYS A 441 -27.13 -11.39 9.95
N TYR A 442 -27.03 -10.14 9.50
CA TYR A 442 -28.14 -9.18 9.45
C TYR A 442 -28.33 -8.62 8.03
N VAL A 443 -29.24 -9.24 7.27
CA VAL A 443 -29.84 -8.79 5.99
C VAL A 443 -28.97 -7.80 5.18
N VAL A 444 -28.30 -8.31 4.14
CA VAL A 444 -27.48 -7.64 3.11
C VAL A 444 -27.95 -6.23 2.70
N LEU A 445 -29.25 -5.96 2.78
CA LEU A 445 -29.87 -4.69 2.39
C LEU A 445 -29.70 -3.54 3.40
N LYS A 446 -29.45 -3.82 4.69
CA LYS A 446 -29.23 -2.76 5.70
C LYS A 446 -27.87 -2.09 5.60
N VAL A 447 -26.95 -2.69 4.85
CA VAL A 447 -25.57 -2.22 4.64
C VAL A 447 -25.51 -1.12 3.59
N ILE A 448 -26.43 -1.20 2.62
CA ILE A 448 -26.49 -0.29 1.48
C ILE A 448 -26.90 1.09 2.00
N GLY A 449 -25.91 1.98 2.14
CA GLY A 449 -26.13 3.34 2.61
C GLY A 449 -25.48 3.68 3.95
N CYS A 450 -24.83 2.73 4.64
CA CYS A 450 -24.04 3.05 5.82
C CYS A 450 -22.85 3.95 5.47
N SER A 451 -22.55 4.89 6.37
CA SER A 451 -21.29 5.62 6.35
C SER A 451 -20.13 4.70 6.71
N VAL A 452 -18.93 5.05 6.22
CA VAL A 452 -17.68 4.46 6.73
C VAL A 452 -17.36 5.00 8.11
N GLY A 453 -16.62 4.23 8.92
CA GLY A 453 -16.02 4.76 10.14
C GLY A 453 -14.86 5.69 9.80
N GLU A 454 -14.68 6.77 10.57
CA GLU A 454 -13.54 7.67 10.43
C GLU A 454 -12.44 7.28 11.43
N HIS A 455 -11.20 7.14 10.97
CA HIS A 455 -10.06 6.95 11.85
C HIS A 455 -9.61 8.30 12.41
N LYS A 456 -9.87 8.52 13.69
CA LYS A 456 -9.49 9.73 14.41
C LYS A 456 -8.42 9.46 15.44
N ALA A 457 -7.72 10.52 15.85
CA ALA A 457 -6.83 10.51 17.00
C ALA A 457 -7.27 11.59 17.99
N THR A 458 -7.18 11.27 19.28
CA THR A 458 -7.26 12.27 20.35
C THR A 458 -5.88 12.43 20.96
N VAL A 459 -5.47 13.66 21.20
CA VAL A 459 -4.24 13.98 21.91
C VAL A 459 -4.61 14.45 23.31
N SER A 460 -4.14 13.74 24.32
CA SER A 460 -4.37 14.13 25.71
C SER A 460 -3.44 15.28 26.10
N GLU A 461 -3.93 16.23 26.89
CA GLU A 461 -3.17 17.38 27.42
C GLU A 461 -2.02 16.99 28.39
N SER A 462 -1.71 15.69 28.50
CA SER A 462 -0.59 15.23 29.32
C SER A 462 0.75 15.61 28.71
N ASP A 463 1.55 16.35 29.48
CA ASP A 463 2.94 16.61 29.14
C ASP A 463 3.82 15.34 29.23
N VAL A 464 5.09 15.48 28.84
CA VAL A 464 6.08 14.40 28.88
C VAL A 464 6.31 13.88 30.30
N TYR A 465 6.30 14.75 31.32
CA TYR A 465 6.53 14.35 32.70
C TYR A 465 5.38 13.51 33.25
N TYR A 466 4.14 13.83 32.89
CA TYR A 466 2.96 13.05 33.21
C TYR A 466 3.04 11.67 32.56
N MET A 467 3.43 11.59 31.28
CA MET A 467 3.66 10.32 30.59
C MET A 467 4.64 9.43 31.36
N ILE A 468 5.82 9.96 31.70
CA ILE A 468 6.86 9.23 32.45
C ILE A 468 6.36 8.85 33.84
N GLY A 469 5.71 9.78 34.53
CA GLY A 469 5.15 9.56 35.87
C GLY A 469 4.03 8.53 35.90
N ARG A 470 3.31 8.32 34.80
CA ARG A 470 2.31 7.25 34.66
C ARG A 470 3.01 5.90 34.50
N ASP A 471 3.99 5.79 33.61
CA ASP A 471 4.79 4.56 33.40
C ASP A 471 5.51 4.12 34.70
N ALA A 472 6.01 5.08 35.48
CA ALA A 472 6.62 4.83 36.80
C ALA A 472 5.65 4.19 37.82
N ARG A 473 4.38 4.60 37.81
CA ARG A 473 3.39 4.23 38.84
C ARG A 473 2.70 2.92 38.54
N GLU A 474 2.39 2.66 37.27
CA GLU A 474 1.44 1.60 36.94
C GLU A 474 2.08 0.21 36.81
N ASN A 475 3.42 0.09 36.74
CA ASN A 475 4.28 -1.11 36.76
C ASN A 475 3.88 -2.32 35.87
N THR A 476 2.68 -2.31 35.30
CA THR A 476 1.96 -3.41 34.64
C THR A 476 1.34 -2.97 33.31
N GLN A 477 1.21 -1.67 33.06
CA GLN A 477 0.61 -1.14 31.83
C GLN A 477 1.62 -0.26 31.10
N ARG A 478 2.69 -0.87 30.59
CA ARG A 478 3.74 -0.27 29.73
C ARG A 478 3.19 0.25 28.39
N ARG A 479 2.06 0.94 28.42
CA ARG A 479 1.24 1.30 27.26
C ARG A 479 1.97 2.24 26.33
N ASN A 480 2.86 3.08 26.86
CA ASN A 480 3.53 4.09 26.06
C ASN A 480 4.65 3.51 25.18
N ILE A 481 5.43 2.53 25.66
CA ILE A 481 6.45 1.88 24.83
C ILE A 481 5.81 1.11 23.66
N TYR A 482 4.62 0.52 23.86
CA TYR A 482 3.83 -0.09 22.77
C TYR A 482 3.27 0.91 21.77
N LYS A 483 3.37 2.23 22.03
CA LYS A 483 3.04 3.28 21.04
C LYS A 483 4.25 3.68 20.19
N SER A 484 5.43 3.10 20.42
CA SER A 484 6.62 3.35 19.59
C SER A 484 6.36 3.02 18.13
N SER A 485 6.63 3.99 17.26
CA SER A 485 6.36 3.88 15.82
C SER A 485 7.26 2.89 15.09
N CYS A 486 8.48 2.66 15.58
CA CYS A 486 9.40 1.66 15.03
C CYS A 486 10.37 1.13 16.10
N LYS A 487 11.24 0.20 15.69
CA LYS A 487 12.17 -0.48 16.59
C LYS A 487 13.22 0.46 17.18
N LEU A 488 13.69 1.46 16.42
CA LEU A 488 14.60 2.49 16.93
C LEU A 488 13.94 3.26 18.08
N ILE A 489 12.71 3.74 17.89
CA ILE A 489 11.99 4.48 18.93
C ILE A 489 11.76 3.61 20.15
N TRP A 490 11.45 2.32 19.98
CA TRP A 490 11.34 1.40 21.09
C TRP A 490 12.63 1.30 21.89
N ASN A 491 13.75 1.05 21.22
CA ASN A 491 15.06 0.90 21.87
C ASN A 491 15.45 2.20 22.60
N LEU A 492 15.23 3.36 21.95
CA LEU A 492 15.44 4.66 22.58
C LEU A 492 14.52 4.86 23.78
N TYR A 493 13.23 4.54 23.69
CA TYR A 493 12.32 4.66 24.82
C TYR A 493 12.75 3.78 25.99
N GLN A 494 13.15 2.54 25.70
CA GLN A 494 13.67 1.62 26.71
C GLN A 494 14.90 2.21 27.40
N LEU A 495 15.90 2.65 26.64
CA LEU A 495 17.11 3.22 27.21
C LEU A 495 16.83 4.52 27.98
N VAL A 496 16.13 5.46 27.36
CA VAL A 496 15.98 6.83 27.86
C VAL A 496 14.99 6.91 29.02
N VAL A 497 13.87 6.21 28.94
CA VAL A 497 12.82 6.26 29.95
C VAL A 497 13.04 5.17 30.98
N TYR A 498 13.17 3.91 30.55
CA TYR A 498 13.22 2.80 31.49
C TYR A 498 14.59 2.65 32.16
N GLU A 499 15.67 2.67 31.40
CA GLU A 499 17.02 2.44 31.94
C GLU A 499 17.62 3.71 32.57
N ASP A 500 17.56 4.86 31.91
CA ASP A 500 18.17 6.09 32.40
C ASP A 500 17.37 6.76 33.52
N MET A 501 16.03 6.62 33.55
CA MET A 501 15.17 7.27 34.53
C MET A 501 14.56 6.28 35.53
N LEU A 502 13.79 5.30 35.04
CA LEU A 502 12.99 4.45 35.94
C LEU A 502 13.81 3.42 36.71
N SER A 503 14.91 2.89 36.15
CA SER A 503 15.77 1.91 36.85
C SER A 503 16.39 2.48 38.14
N LYS A 504 16.53 3.81 38.21
CA LYS A 504 17.03 4.53 39.39
C LYS A 504 16.00 4.59 40.51
N VAL A 505 14.73 4.32 40.22
CA VAL A 505 13.60 4.49 41.15
C VAL A 505 12.86 3.17 41.40
N CYS A 506 12.77 2.29 40.41
CA CYS A 506 11.99 1.06 40.44
C CYS A 506 12.73 -0.11 39.74
N SER A 507 12.41 -1.34 40.13
CA SER A 507 12.84 -2.54 39.38
C SER A 507 12.06 -2.66 38.08
N VAL A 508 12.74 -2.50 36.95
CA VAL A 508 12.12 -2.63 35.62
C VAL A 508 12.41 -4.02 35.06
N ILE A 509 11.37 -4.74 34.65
CA ILE A 509 11.52 -5.97 33.85
C ILE A 509 11.65 -5.53 32.37
N PRO A 510 12.57 -6.08 31.57
CA PRO A 510 12.66 -5.78 30.12
C PRO A 510 11.36 -6.07 29.37
N VAL A 511 11.17 -5.43 28.21
CA VAL A 511 10.06 -5.70 27.27
C VAL A 511 10.68 -6.15 25.96
N GLU A 512 10.13 -7.20 25.34
CA GLU A 512 10.52 -7.60 23.99
C GLU A 512 9.79 -6.76 22.93
N TRP A 513 10.52 -6.32 21.90
CA TRP A 513 9.94 -5.63 20.75
C TRP A 513 9.07 -6.57 19.92
N ASP A 514 7.90 -6.08 19.56
CA ASP A 514 6.96 -6.76 18.67
C ASP A 514 6.61 -5.87 17.47
N PRO A 515 6.97 -6.25 16.22
CA PRO A 515 6.63 -5.50 15.02
C PRO A 515 5.11 -5.28 14.84
N GLN A 516 4.28 -6.19 15.32
CA GLN A 516 2.82 -6.02 15.25
C GLN A 516 2.38 -4.80 16.06
N SER A 517 2.99 -4.54 17.21
CA SER A 517 2.72 -3.35 18.02
C SER A 517 2.94 -2.04 17.26
N SER A 518 3.93 -1.97 16.35
CA SER A 518 4.12 -0.80 15.46
C SER A 518 2.94 -0.64 14.49
N LEU A 519 2.51 -1.73 13.87
CA LEU A 519 1.35 -1.71 12.97
C LEU A 519 0.05 -1.36 13.73
N GLU A 520 -0.09 -1.80 14.98
CA GLU A 520 -1.21 -1.47 15.87
C GLU A 520 -1.18 -0.01 16.30
N ALA A 521 -0.01 0.52 16.69
CA ALA A 521 0.18 1.92 17.05
C ALA A 521 -0.10 2.84 15.87
N CYS A 522 0.31 2.42 14.67
CA CYS A 522 -0.01 3.09 13.43
C CYS A 522 -1.45 2.84 13.00
N GLY A 523 -2.22 1.93 13.61
CA GLY A 523 -3.64 1.64 13.39
C GLY A 523 -3.97 0.72 12.19
N LEU A 524 -2.98 0.05 11.61
CA LEU A 524 -3.17 -0.84 10.45
C LEU A 524 -3.72 -2.21 10.88
N VAL A 525 -3.33 -2.68 12.06
CA VAL A 525 -3.78 -3.94 12.65
C VAL A 525 -4.46 -3.62 14.00
N ALA A 526 -5.42 -4.43 14.41
CA ALA A 526 -6.10 -4.23 15.70
C ALA A 526 -5.23 -4.73 16.87
N LYS A 527 -5.40 -4.11 18.04
CA LYS A 527 -4.68 -4.44 19.28
C LYS A 527 -4.86 -5.89 19.74
N PHE A 528 -3.90 -6.39 20.52
CA PHE A 528 -3.82 -7.70 21.24
C PHE A 528 -5.03 -8.19 22.09
N ASN A 529 -6.21 -7.60 21.97
CA ASN A 529 -7.48 -8.11 22.50
C ASN A 529 -8.56 -8.29 21.43
N ASP A 530 -8.18 -8.09 20.16
CA ASP A 530 -9.02 -8.49 19.04
C ASP A 530 -9.32 -9.98 19.15
N VAL A 531 -10.59 -10.36 19.00
CA VAL A 531 -11.04 -11.75 19.05
C VAL A 531 -10.31 -12.61 18.01
N ARG A 532 -9.80 -12.00 16.91
CA ARG A 532 -8.88 -12.64 15.95
C ARG A 532 -7.59 -13.16 16.60
N SER A 533 -7.03 -12.42 17.55
CA SER A 533 -5.83 -12.81 18.30
C SER A 533 -6.11 -13.87 19.37
N LYS A 534 -7.38 -14.19 19.67
CA LYS A 534 -7.72 -15.30 20.59
C LYS A 534 -7.68 -16.66 19.88
N GLU A 535 -7.77 -16.68 18.56
CA GLU A 535 -7.58 -17.89 17.75
C GLU A 535 -6.09 -18.18 17.49
N LEU A 536 -5.23 -17.14 17.48
CA LEU A 536 -3.78 -17.30 17.30
C LEU A 536 -3.12 -18.21 18.36
N PRO A 537 -3.36 -18.05 19.67
CA PRO A 537 -2.80 -18.93 20.69
C PRO A 537 -3.21 -20.40 20.51
N SER A 538 -4.44 -20.68 20.07
CA SER A 538 -4.85 -22.06 19.74
C SER A 538 -4.16 -22.59 18.48
N ILE A 539 -3.95 -21.75 17.46
CA ILE A 539 -3.25 -22.13 16.23
C ILE A 539 -1.76 -22.36 16.52
N LEU A 540 -1.13 -21.51 17.34
CA LEU A 540 0.27 -21.58 17.73
C LEU A 540 0.55 -22.66 18.78
N GLN A 541 -0.46 -23.09 19.56
CA GLN A 541 -0.37 -24.25 20.46
C GLN A 541 -0.21 -25.57 19.70
N ASP A 542 -0.71 -25.64 18.45
CA ASP A 542 -0.63 -26.82 17.59
C ASP A 542 0.54 -26.77 16.58
N VAL A 543 1.41 -25.77 16.67
CA VAL A 543 2.64 -25.66 15.86
C VAL A 543 3.75 -26.49 16.50
N ASP A 544 4.21 -27.52 15.79
CA ASP A 544 5.42 -28.25 16.15
C ASP A 544 6.64 -27.48 15.62
N TRP A 545 7.16 -26.55 16.44
CA TRP A 545 8.28 -25.67 16.11
C TRP A 545 9.59 -26.40 15.73
N VAL A 546 9.67 -27.71 16.00
CA VAL A 546 10.83 -28.54 15.63
C VAL A 546 10.67 -29.10 14.20
N LYS A 547 9.43 -29.28 13.73
CA LYS A 547 9.14 -29.95 12.45
C LYS A 547 8.59 -29.02 11.37
N GLU A 548 7.98 -27.91 11.76
CA GLU A 548 7.26 -27.03 10.84
C GLU A 548 8.13 -25.83 10.45
N SER A 549 8.26 -25.58 9.15
CA SER A 549 8.98 -24.42 8.65
C SER A 549 8.15 -23.14 8.82
N ALA A 550 8.80 -21.97 8.81
CA ALA A 550 8.10 -20.68 8.85
C ALA A 550 7.01 -20.57 7.77
N ASP A 551 7.25 -21.13 6.58
CA ASP A 551 6.27 -21.15 5.48
C ASP A 551 5.07 -22.07 5.75
N ASP A 552 5.24 -23.14 6.53
CA ASP A 552 4.15 -24.05 6.92
C ASP A 552 3.27 -23.42 8.02
N VAL A 553 3.91 -22.71 8.96
CA VAL A 553 3.22 -21.93 9.99
C VAL A 553 2.42 -20.79 9.35
N LEU A 554 3.02 -20.06 8.40
CA LEU A 554 2.33 -19.02 7.63
C LEU A 554 1.17 -19.60 6.82
N ARG A 555 1.31 -20.77 6.18
CA ARG A 555 0.21 -21.43 5.46
C ARG A 555 -0.96 -21.83 6.37
N LYS A 556 -0.69 -22.25 7.62
CA LYS A 556 -1.75 -22.51 8.61
C LYS A 556 -2.46 -21.22 9.04
N ILE A 557 -1.71 -20.14 9.24
CA ILE A 557 -2.26 -18.82 9.54
C ILE A 557 -3.15 -18.32 8.38
N HIS A 558 -2.69 -18.48 7.13
CA HIS A 558 -3.43 -18.08 5.94
C HIS A 558 -4.58 -19.01 5.53
N GLY A 559 -4.65 -20.25 6.04
CA GLY A 559 -5.72 -21.19 5.73
C GLY A 559 -6.97 -21.05 6.61
N VAL A 560 -6.88 -20.25 7.67
CA VAL A 560 -7.95 -20.02 8.67
C VAL A 560 -8.53 -18.61 8.60
N ILE A 561 -7.74 -17.64 8.10
CA ILE A 561 -8.19 -16.29 7.74
C ILE A 561 -8.90 -16.34 6.39
#